data_AF-A0A7Z9M9Q7-F1
#
_entry.id   AF-A0A7Z9M9Q7-F1
#
_cell.length_a   1.000
_cell.length_b   1.000
_cell.length_c   1.000
_cell.angle_alpha   90.00
_cell.angle_beta   90.00
_cell.angle_gamma   90.00
#
_symmetry.space_group_name_H-M   'P 1'
#
loop_
_entity.id
_entity.type
_entity.pdbx_description
1 polymer ?
#
loop_
_entity_poly.entity_id
_entity_poly.type
_entity_poly.pdbx_seq_one_letter_code
_entity_poly.pdbx_strand_id
1 'polypeptide(L)' 'MSKQVKTIHLDQQALQHQRVFAATIGFLLGMFLLLGVGFAGPDIIHNAAHDTRHANLFPCH' A
#
# COMPACT_ATOMS: atom_id res chain seq x y z
N MET A 1 30.79 -24.14 16.11
CA MET A 1 29.60 -23.41 16.63
C MET A 1 29.39 -22.00 16.07
N SER A 2 30.36 -21.30 15.45
CA SER A 2 30.13 -19.91 14.98
C SER A 2 29.42 -19.77 13.63
N LYS A 3 29.47 -20.79 12.76
CA LYS A 3 28.77 -20.76 11.47
C LYS A 3 27.25 -20.62 11.63
N GLN A 4 26.68 -21.30 12.63
CA GLN A 4 25.23 -21.27 12.89
C GLN A 4 24.76 -19.94 13.48
N VAL A 5 25.59 -19.29 14.32
CA VAL A 5 25.31 -17.93 14.82
C VAL A 5 25.34 -16.92 13.67
N LYS A 6 26.32 -17.02 12.76
CA LYS A 6 26.41 -16.11 11.60
C LYS A 6 25.22 -16.25 10.65
N THR A 7 24.69 -17.45 10.42
CA THR A 7 23.51 -17.66 9.57
C THR A 7 22.23 -17.08 10.17
N ILE A 8 22.04 -17.18 11.49
CA ILE A 8 20.85 -16.62 12.16
C ILE A 8 20.85 -15.09 12.06
N HIS A 9 22.01 -14.43 12.19
CA HIS A 9 22.09 -12.98 12.04
C HIS A 9 21.81 -12.52 10.61
N LEU A 10 22.30 -13.23 9.59
CA LEU A 10 22.04 -12.88 8.18
C LEU A 10 20.56 -13.05 7.82
N ASP A 11 19.90 -14.10 8.30
CA ASP A 11 18.47 -14.36 8.10
C ASP A 11 17.59 -13.34 8.85
N GLN A 12 17.93 -13.04 10.11
CA GLN A 12 17.27 -12.00 10.91
C GLN A 12 17.39 -10.62 10.23
N GLN A 13 18.57 -10.30 9.68
CA GLN A 13 18.78 -9.08 8.92
C GLN A 13 17.89 -9.07 7.67
N ALA A 14 17.89 -10.13 6.86
CA ALA A 14 17.08 -10.20 5.64
C ALA A 14 15.57 -10.02 5.94
N LEU A 15 15.06 -10.70 6.98
CA LEU A 15 13.66 -10.57 7.41
C LEU A 15 13.34 -9.15 7.90
N GLN A 16 14.25 -8.51 8.63
CA GLN A 16 14.08 -7.13 9.08
C GLN A 16 14.04 -6.16 7.90
N HIS A 17 14.91 -6.32 6.90
CA HIS A 17 14.89 -5.49 5.69
C HIS A 17 13.58 -5.65 4.92
N GLN A 18 13.09 -6.88 4.76
CA GLN A 18 11.82 -7.14 4.08
C GLN A 18 10.64 -6.50 4.81
N ARG A 19 10.60 -6.55 6.15
CA ARG A 19 9.57 -5.89 6.96
C ARG A 19 9.61 -4.37 6.82
N VAL A 20 10.80 -3.78 6.94
CA VAL A 20 10.97 -2.32 6.80
C VAL A 20 10.60 -1.88 5.39
N PHE A 21 10.99 -2.63 4.37
CA PHE A 21 10.63 -2.35 2.99
C PHE A 21 9.11 -2.37 2.77
N ALA A 22 8.44 -3.45 3.20
CA ALA A 22 6.99 -3.58 3.09
C ALA A 22 6.26 -2.47 3.87
N ALA A 23 6.70 -2.17 5.09
CA ALA A 23 6.13 -1.10 5.91
C ALA A 23 6.31 0.29 5.26
N THR A 24 7.48 0.54 4.68
CA THR A 24 7.78 1.82 4.02
C THR A 24 6.90 2.01 2.79
N ILE A 25 6.76 0.99 1.94
CA ILE A 25 5.87 1.06 0.77
C ILE A 25 4.42 1.24 1.20
N GLY A 26 3.96 0.46 2.18
CA GLY A 26 2.60 0.57 2.71
C GLY A 26 2.32 1.96 3.28
N PHE A 27 3.28 2.54 4.01
CA PHE A 27 3.18 3.89 4.54
C PHE A 27 3.11 4.94 3.44
N LEU A 28 4.00 4.87 2.45
CA LEU A 28 4.02 5.82 1.32
C LEU A 28 2.73 5.74 0.50
N LEU A 29 2.24 4.53 0.23
CA LEU A 29 0.97 4.32 -0.46
C LEU A 29 -0.20 4.89 0.35
N GLY A 30 -0.26 4.60 1.66
CA GLY A 30 -1.29 5.14 2.53
C GLY A 30 -1.29 6.66 2.56
N MET A 31 -0.12 7.27 2.69
CA MET A 31 0.02 8.73 2.66
C MET A 31 -0.36 9.31 1.30
N PHE A 32 0.02 8.67 0.20
CA PHE A 32 -0.41 9.06 -1.14
C PHE A 32 -1.94 9.06 -1.28
N LEU A 33 -2.62 8.03 -0.76
CA LEU A 33 -4.09 7.97 -0.81
C LEU A 33 -4.74 9.05 0.04
N LEU A 34 -4.27 9.25 1.29
CA LEU A 34 -4.83 10.25 2.19
C LEU A 34 -4.66 11.67 1.63
N LEU A 35 -3.47 11.98 1.13
CA LEU A 35 -3.19 13.29 0.54
C LEU A 35 -3.90 13.43 -0.82
N GLY A 36 -3.82 12.41 -1.67
CA GLY A 36 -4.46 12.43 -2.99
C GLY A 36 -5.96 12.64 -2.91
N VAL A 37 -6.65 11.91 -2.02
CA VAL A 37 -8.10 12.06 -1.81
C VAL A 37 -8.43 13.34 -1.03
N GLY A 38 -7.67 13.64 0.04
CA GLY A 38 -7.94 14.78 0.91
C GLY A 38 -7.75 16.14 0.24
N PHE A 39 -6.87 16.22 -0.77
CA PHE A 39 -6.63 17.44 -1.56
C PHE A 39 -7.24 17.39 -2.97
N ALA A 40 -7.93 16.32 -3.35
CA ALA A 40 -8.66 16.30 -4.61
C ALA A 40 -9.87 17.24 -4.53
N GLY A 41 -10.11 17.98 -5.62
CA GLY A 41 -11.27 18.86 -5.73
C GLY A 41 -12.60 18.09 -5.65
N PRO A 42 -13.67 18.70 -5.10
CA PRO A 42 -14.95 18.03 -4.91
C PRO A 42 -15.56 17.50 -6.21
N ASP A 43 -15.40 18.21 -7.34
CA ASP A 43 -15.89 17.76 -8.65
C ASP A 43 -15.19 16.47 -9.13
N ILE A 44 -13.88 16.35 -8.88
CA ILE A 44 -13.09 15.17 -9.26
C ILE A 44 -13.54 13.96 -8.44
N ILE A 45 -13.69 14.14 -7.13
CA ILE A 45 -14.18 13.08 -6.22
C ILE A 45 -15.61 12.67 -6.60
N HIS A 46 -16.48 13.64 -6.88
CA HIS A 46 -17.86 13.39 -7.27
C HIS A 46 -17.94 12.60 -8.58
N ASN A 47 -17.19 13.01 -9.61
CA ASN A 47 -17.16 12.33 -10.89
C ASN A 47 -16.56 10.93 -10.75
N ALA A 48 -15.45 10.76 -10.02
CA ALA A 48 -14.87 9.43 -9.78
C ALA A 48 -15.84 8.49 -9.04
N ALA A 49 -16.58 8.99 -8.05
CA ALA A 49 -17.62 8.22 -7.37
C ALA A 49 -18.81 7.90 -8.29
N HIS A 50 -19.20 8.85 -9.14
CA HIS A 50 -20.22 8.69 -10.17
C HIS A 50 -19.82 7.63 -11.21
N ASP A 51 -18.56 7.62 -11.64
CA ASP A 51 -18.04 6.65 -12.60
C ASP A 51 -17.87 5.27 -11.96
N THR A 52 -17.44 5.21 -10.70
CA THR A 52 -17.32 3.95 -9.94
C THR A 52 -18.68 3.30 -9.77
N ARG A 53 -19.72 4.05 -9.37
CA ARG A 53 -21.07 3.46 -9.27
C ARG A 53 -21.59 3.01 -10.63
N HIS A 54 -21.27 3.69 -11.73
CA HIS A 54 -21.65 3.21 -13.07
C HIS A 54 -20.86 1.95 -13.45
N ALA A 55 -19.56 1.89 -13.18
CA ALA A 55 -18.74 0.71 -13.43
C ALA A 55 -19.15 -0.50 -12.56
N ASN A 56 -19.57 -0.26 -11.32
CA ASN A 56 -20.00 -1.28 -10.37
C ASN A 56 -21.49 -1.68 -10.51
N LEU A 57 -22.28 -0.91 -11.25
CA LEU A 57 -23.72 -1.16 -11.47
C LEU A 57 -24.05 -1.52 -12.94
N PHE A 58 -23.07 -1.53 -13.84
CA PHE A 58 -23.20 -2.08 -15.20
C PHE A 58 -22.95 -3.60 -15.22
N PRO A 59 -23.86 -4.38 -15.83
CA PRO A 59 -25.10 -4.87 -15.25
C PRO A 59 -24.90 -6.19 -14.49
N CYS A 60 -25.60 -6.33 -13.36
CA CYS A 60 -25.91 -7.62 -12.77
C CYS A 60 -27.08 -8.27 -13.55
N HIS A 61 -26.75 -8.83 -14.70
CA HIS A 61 -27.25 -10.14 -15.10
C HIS A 61 -26.10 -11.14 -15.01
#